data_AF-A0A3B4H5K3-F1
#
_entry.id   AF-A0A3B4H5K3-F1
#
_cell.length_a   1.000
_cell.length_b   1.000
_cell.length_c   1.000
_cell.angle_alpha   90.00
_cell.angle_beta   90.00
_cell.angle_gamma   90.00
#
_symmetry.space_group_name_H-M   'P 1'
#
loop_
_entity.id
_entity.type
_entity.pdbx_description
1 polymer ?
#
loop_
_entity_poly.entity_id
_entity_poly.type
_entity_poly.pdbx_seq_one_letter_code
_entity_poly.pdbx_strand_id
1 'polypeptide(L)' 'MCVQRTVYVHVLQAIAYLDPVVDIIHGEKAAKNSMLYMASVQNKHGHICGGFLIAEDFVVTAAHCDNE' A
#
# COMPACT_ATOMS: atom_id res chain seq x y z
N MET A 1 -5.64 15.41 3.90
CA MET A 1 -5.12 14.66 2.74
C MET A 1 -3.63 14.88 2.73
N CYS A 2 -2.81 13.84 2.91
CA CYS A 2 -1.35 13.95 2.83
C CYS A 2 -0.89 13.33 1.50
N VAL A 3 0.01 14.02 0.80
CA VAL A 3 0.57 13.55 -0.47
C VAL A 3 2.01 13.15 -0.20
N GLN A 4 2.28 11.84 -0.13
CA GLN A 4 3.63 11.36 0.15
C GLN A 4 4.45 11.35 -1.13
N ARG A 5 5.65 11.95 -1.10
CA ARG A 5 6.50 12.20 -2.27
C ARG A 5 7.59 11.14 -2.48
N THR A 6 7.39 9.93 -1.99
CA THR A 6 8.43 8.87 -2.02
C THR A 6 7.93 7.65 -2.76
N VAL A 7 8.20 7.60 -4.07
CA VAL A 7 8.02 6.43 -4.92
C VAL A 7 9.24 5.52 -4.72
N TYR A 8 9.30 4.79 -3.61
CA TYR A 8 10.30 3.74 -3.42
C TYR A 8 9.79 2.44 -4.08
N VAL A 9 9.92 2.39 -5.40
CA VAL A 9 9.70 1.17 -6.19
C VAL A 9 10.87 0.23 -5.93
N HIS A 10 10.72 -0.61 -4.91
CA HIS A 10 11.49 -1.84 -4.81
C HIS A 10 10.64 -3.02 -5.24
N VAL A 11 10.75 -3.30 -6.54
CA VAL A 11 10.42 -4.58 -7.18
C VAL A 11 11.33 -5.64 -6.55
N LEU A 12 10.86 -6.35 -5.52
CA LEU A 12 11.38 -7.68 -5.23
C LEU A 12 10.29 -8.51 -4.55
N GLN A 13 9.66 -9.38 -5.34
CA GLN A 13 8.83 -10.45 -4.82
C GLN A 13 9.73 -11.50 -4.14
N ALA A 14 9.57 -11.66 -2.83
CA ALA A 14 9.87 -12.83 -1.98
C ALA A 14 9.81 -12.28 -0.55
N ILE A 15 8.92 -12.68 0.36
CA ILE A 15 8.61 -14.04 0.81
C ILE A 15 7.19 -13.96 1.43
N ALA A 16 6.19 -14.57 0.82
CA ALA A 16 4.80 -14.57 1.32
C ALA A 16 4.61 -15.60 2.45
N TYR A 17 5.32 -15.46 3.59
CA TYR A 17 5.39 -16.57 4.53
C TYR A 17 4.98 -16.36 6.00
N LEU A 18 4.89 -15.17 6.61
CA LEU A 18 4.46 -15.11 8.03
C LEU A 18 3.76 -13.80 8.48
N ASP A 19 3.06 -13.08 7.61
CA ASP A 19 2.12 -12.06 8.08
C ASP A 19 0.74 -12.70 8.28
N PRO A 20 0.05 -12.51 9.42
CA PRO A 20 -1.36 -12.87 9.51
C PRO A 20 -2.06 -12.08 8.41
N VAL A 21 -2.57 -12.77 7.40
CA VAL A 21 -3.42 -12.15 6.37
C VAL A 21 -4.68 -11.68 7.09
N VAL A 22 -4.66 -10.45 7.55
CA VAL A 22 -5.86 -9.72 7.94
C VAL A 22 -6.60 -9.47 6.64
N ASP A 23 -7.49 -10.40 6.30
CA ASP A 23 -8.35 -10.24 5.15
C ASP A 23 -9.26 -9.02 5.35
N ILE A 24 -9.62 -8.39 4.24
CA ILE A 24 -10.76 -7.47 4.25
C ILE A 24 -11.99 -8.30 4.66
N ILE A 25 -12.62 -7.94 5.78
CA ILE A 25 -13.71 -8.72 6.36
C ILE A 25 -14.88 -8.80 5.36
N HIS A 26 -15.29 -10.03 5.01
CA HIS A 26 -16.23 -10.33 3.92
C HIS A 26 -15.81 -9.84 2.52
N GLY A 27 -14.53 -9.56 2.33
CA GLY A 27 -13.97 -9.19 1.04
C GLY A 27 -13.73 -10.39 0.14
N GLU A 28 -13.41 -10.09 -1.12
CA GLU A 28 -12.91 -11.05 -2.09
C GLU A 28 -11.58 -10.58 -2.65
N LYS A 29 -10.81 -11.53 -3.19
CA LYS A 29 -9.55 -11.19 -3.83
C LYS A 29 -9.80 -10.36 -5.08
N ALA A 30 -9.23 -9.17 -5.13
CA ALA A 30 -9.28 -8.33 -6.32
C ALA A 30 -8.66 -9.04 -7.53
N ALA A 31 -9.27 -8.84 -8.71
CA ALA A 31 -8.74 -9.35 -9.96
C ALA A 31 -7.31 -8.82 -10.20
N LYS A 32 -6.46 -9.65 -10.79
CA LYS A 32 -5.06 -9.27 -11.03
C LYS A 32 -5.01 -7.99 -11.87
N ASN A 33 -4.23 -7.02 -11.41
CA ASN A 33 -4.04 -5.73 -12.07
C ASN A 33 -5.33 -4.89 -12.25
N SER A 34 -6.41 -5.13 -11.49
CA SER A 34 -7.63 -4.30 -11.59
C SER A 34 -7.56 -3.01 -10.76
N MET A 35 -6.63 -2.93 -9.81
CA MET A 35 -6.47 -1.81 -8.89
C MET A 35 -5.09 -1.16 -9.06
N LEU A 36 -4.71 -0.78 -10.29
CA LEU A 36 -3.38 -0.23 -10.61
C LEU A 36 -3.04 1.07 -9.86
N TYR A 37 -4.06 1.79 -9.39
CA TYR A 37 -3.89 2.99 -8.58
C TYR A 37 -3.65 2.69 -7.09
N MET A 38 -3.84 1.45 -6.61
CA MET A 38 -3.68 1.10 -5.21
C MET A 38 -2.19 1.05 -4.84
N ALA A 39 -1.82 1.77 -3.78
CA ALA A 39 -0.46 1.80 -3.24
C ALA A 39 -0.41 1.18 -1.84
N SER A 40 0.65 0.42 -1.56
CA SER A 40 1.01 -0.03 -0.22
C SER A 40 1.95 0.99 0.41
N VAL A 41 1.47 1.72 1.44
CA VAL A 41 2.30 2.62 2.24
C VAL A 41 3.02 1.78 3.29
N GLN A 42 4.35 1.83 3.29
CA GLN A 42 5.20 0.96 4.11
C GLN A 42 6.18 1.77 4.97
N ASN A 43 6.48 1.26 6.16
CA ASN A 43 7.61 1.70 6.98
C ASN A 43 8.69 0.61 7.02
N LYS A 44 9.72 0.78 7.85
CA LYS A 44 10.82 -0.19 8.00
C LYS A 44 10.39 -1.60 8.44
N HIS A 45 9.16 -1.78 8.89
CA HIS A 45 8.58 -3.04 9.37
C HIS A 45 7.52 -3.63 8.43
N GLY A 46 7.15 -2.96 7.32
CA GLY A 46 6.18 -3.48 6.35
C GLY A 46 5.01 -2.53 6.07
N HIS A 47 3.89 -3.08 5.57
CA HIS A 47 2.66 -2.35 5.25
C HIS A 47 2.01 -1.77 6.49
N ILE A 48 1.74 -0.47 6.47
CA ILE A 48 1.05 0.24 7.55
C ILE A 48 -0.28 0.84 7.11
N CYS A 49 -0.40 1.23 5.84
CA CYS A 49 -1.59 1.90 5.32
C CYS A 49 -1.78 1.67 3.82
N GLY A 50 -3.02 1.87 3.36
CA GLY A 50 -3.33 2.01 1.94
C GLY A 50 -3.08 3.42 1.41
N GLY A 51 -3.00 3.56 0.09
CA GLY A 51 -2.94 4.85 -0.61
C GLY A 51 -3.37 4.74 -2.07
N PHE A 52 -3.49 5.88 -2.74
CA PHE A 52 -3.89 5.96 -4.15
C PHE A 52 -2.90 6.80 -4.97
N LEU A 53 -2.39 6.26 -6.07
CA LEU A 53 -1.59 6.99 -7.05
C LEU A 53 -2.49 7.96 -7.82
N ILE A 54 -2.30 9.26 -7.59
CA ILE A 54 -3.12 10.33 -8.20
C ILE A 54 -2.38 11.11 -9.29
N ALA A 55 -1.05 10.97 -9.32
CA ALA A 55 -0.16 11.45 -10.38
C ALA A 55 1.14 10.65 -10.32
N GLU A 56 2.00 10.78 -11.35
CA GLU A 56 3.21 9.95 -11.54
C GLU A 56 4.08 9.82 -10.27
N ASP A 57 4.24 10.90 -9.51
CA ASP A 57 5.09 10.95 -8.31
C ASP A 57 4.32 11.16 -6.99
N PHE A 58 2.99 11.04 -7.01
CA PHE A 58 2.16 11.45 -5.89
C PHE A 58 1.14 10.38 -5.50
N VAL A 59 1.27 9.89 -4.26
CA VAL A 59 0.30 9.01 -3.60
C VAL A 59 -0.45 9.79 -2.52
N VAL A 60 -1.78 9.74 -2.54
CA VAL A 60 -2.61 10.25 -1.44
C VAL A 60 -2.91 9.16 -0.44
N THR A 61 -2.81 9.48 0.86
CA THR A 61 -3.15 8.58 1.97
C THR A 61 -3.81 9.36 3.13
N ALA A 62 -4.24 8.64 4.16
CA ALA A 62 -4.76 9.24 5.38
C ALA A 62 -3.64 9.95 6.15
N ALA A 63 -3.95 11.10 6.76
CA ALA A 63 -2.94 11.93 7.42
C ALA A 63 -2.30 11.27 8.65
N HIS A 64 -3.02 10.37 9.34
CA HIS A 64 -2.49 9.70 10.53
C HIS A 64 -1.46 8.61 10.20
N CYS A 65 -1.42 8.11 8.95
CA CYS A 65 -0.48 7.08 8.51
C CYS A 65 1.01 7.48 8.57
N ASP A 66 1.31 8.75 8.84
CA ASP A 66 2.69 9.24 8.98
C ASP A 66 3.37 8.82 10.30
N ASN A 67 2.58 8.47 11.32
CA ASN A 67 3.08 8.13 12.66
C ASN A 67 2.65 6.73 13.15
N GLU A 68 2.18 5.87 12.25
CA GLU A 68 1.82 4.47 12.52
C GLU A 68 2.97 3.48 12.21
#